data_AF-A0A7J3YP34-F1
#
_entry.id   AF-A0A7J3YP34-F1
#
_cell.length_a   1.000
_cell.length_b   1.000
_cell.length_c   1.000
_cell.angle_alpha   90.00
_cell.angle_beta   90.00
_cell.angle_gamma   90.00
#
_symmetry.space_group_name_H-M   'P 1'
#
loop_
_entity.id
_entity.type
_entity.pdbx_description
1 polymer ?
#
loop_
_entity_poly.entity_id
_entity_poly.type
_entity_poly.pdbx_seq_one_letter_code
_entity_poly.pdbx_strand_id
1 'polypeptide(L)'
;MSEPKSVRKEVLVLVPTTTFLALLIASLIAVVELGPPSMGVPVGASPLNTGKLGTSKLLYMLKERFGDVRVVRDWITANKSVGACDKLLIVVVSPEKPFTEKDLDSIKSLSRKCNTTLLFIADETGHSNTILESLGFSVRVDGRLLLKLSQAQTPGNTSYFLKAFFNYPGGYSDELYLDKASFIESTNE
;
A
#
# COMPACT_ATOMS: atom_id res chain seq x y z
N MET A 1 -61.83 28.27 13.82
CA MET A 1 -61.21 28.86 15.03
C MET A 1 -59.74 28.46 14.97
N SER A 2 -58.85 29.40 14.72
CA SER A 2 -57.43 29.17 14.41
C SER A 2 -56.59 29.08 15.69
N GLU A 3 -55.80 28.02 15.85
CA GLU A 3 -54.81 27.90 16.92
C GLU A 3 -53.68 28.94 16.75
N PRO A 4 -53.20 29.57 17.83
CA PRO A 4 -52.09 30.51 17.74
C PRO A 4 -50.77 29.77 17.50
N LYS A 5 -50.03 30.18 16.45
CA LYS A 5 -48.66 29.76 16.19
C LYS A 5 -47.74 30.20 17.34
N SER A 6 -47.19 29.23 18.05
CA SER A 6 -46.15 29.43 19.07
C SER A 6 -44.85 29.90 18.39
N VAL A 7 -44.49 31.16 18.60
CA VAL A 7 -43.20 31.72 18.17
C VAL A 7 -42.15 31.28 19.18
N ARG A 8 -41.30 30.32 18.80
CA ARG A 8 -40.10 29.96 19.60
C ARG A 8 -39.18 31.19 19.66
N LYS A 9 -39.03 31.76 20.85
CA LYS A 9 -37.97 32.73 21.15
C LYS A 9 -36.65 31.95 21.23
N GLU A 10 -35.73 32.23 20.32
CA GLU A 10 -34.35 31.77 20.47
C GLU A 10 -33.72 32.52 21.64
N VAL A 11 -33.48 31.81 22.73
CA VAL A 11 -32.81 32.36 23.91
C VAL A 11 -31.32 32.46 23.58
N LEU A 12 -30.87 33.64 23.17
CA LEU A 12 -29.44 33.94 23.12
C LEU A 12 -28.90 33.98 24.55
N VAL A 13 -28.19 32.94 24.96
CA VAL A 13 -27.48 32.91 26.24
C VAL A 13 -26.14 33.61 26.04
N LEU A 14 -25.95 34.77 26.68
CA LEU A 14 -24.67 35.48 26.69
C LEU A 14 -23.68 34.63 27.47
N VAL A 15 -22.71 34.02 26.78
CA VAL A 15 -21.61 33.30 27.45
C VAL A 15 -20.71 34.36 28.09
N PRO A 16 -20.52 34.33 29.43
CA PRO A 16 -19.60 35.24 30.08
C PRO A 16 -18.22 35.14 29.43
N THR A 17 -17.54 36.26 29.22
CA THR A 17 -16.22 36.34 28.59
C THR A 17 -15.20 35.43 29.29
N THR A 18 -15.38 35.24 30.60
CA THR A 18 -14.60 34.33 31.43
C THR A 18 -14.78 32.87 31.06
N THR A 19 -15.99 32.43 30.74
CA THR A 19 -16.29 31.06 30.28
C THR A 19 -15.68 30.80 28.91
N PHE A 20 -15.78 31.77 28.00
CA PHE A 20 -15.12 31.68 26.69
C PHE A 20 -13.59 31.60 26.84
N LEU A 21 -13.01 32.45 27.69
CA LEU A 21 -11.57 32.45 27.96
C LEU A 21 -11.11 31.14 28.59
N ALA A 22 -11.87 30.59 29.55
CA ALA A 22 -11.58 29.30 30.17
C ALA A 22 -11.60 28.15 29.17
N LEU A 23 -12.58 28.12 28.25
CA LEU A 23 -12.65 27.11 27.19
C LEU A 23 -11.50 27.26 26.18
N LEU A 24 -11.08 28.49 25.87
CA LEU A 24 -9.96 28.75 24.97
C LEU A 24 -8.62 28.36 25.60
N ILE A 25 -8.44 28.62 26.90
CA ILE A 25 -7.26 28.16 27.63
C ILE A 25 -7.25 26.62 27.72
N ALA A 26 -8.38 26.01 28.06
CA ALA A 26 -8.50 24.56 28.12
C ALA A 26 -8.22 23.88 26.77
N SER A 27 -8.66 24.49 25.65
CA SER A 27 -8.36 23.97 24.31
C SER A 27 -6.88 24.10 23.94
N LEU A 28 -6.23 25.21 24.30
CA LEU A 28 -4.78 25.38 24.11
C LEU A 28 -3.98 24.38 24.94
N ILE A 29 -4.33 24.19 26.22
CA ILE A 29 -3.70 23.20 27.09
C ILE A 29 -3.89 21.79 26.53
N ALA A 30 -5.11 21.44 26.09
CA ALA A 30 -5.37 20.15 25.46
C ALA A 30 -4.49 19.93 24.22
N VAL A 31 -4.32 20.94 23.35
CA VAL A 31 -3.43 20.84 22.18
C VAL A 31 -1.96 20.65 22.59
N VAL A 32 -1.52 21.28 23.67
CA VAL A 32 -0.16 21.14 24.19
C VAL A 32 0.06 19.75 24.84
N GLU A 33 -0.90 19.27 25.63
CA GLU A 33 -0.83 17.97 26.32
C GLU A 33 -0.93 16.79 25.37
N LEU A 34 -1.77 16.87 24.33
CA LEU A 34 -1.87 15.84 23.30
C LEU A 34 -0.60 15.73 22.45
N GLY A 35 0.30 16.72 22.52
CA GLY A 35 1.51 16.80 21.70
C GLY A 35 1.19 16.95 20.21
N PRO A 36 2.22 17.10 19.36
CA PRO A 36 2.01 16.97 17.92
C PRO A 36 1.40 15.59 17.64
N PRO A 37 0.41 15.47 16.73
CA PRO A 37 -0.13 14.17 16.36
C PRO A 37 1.05 13.26 16.01
N SER A 38 1.18 12.14 16.71
CA SER A 38 2.20 11.17 16.37
C SER A 38 1.93 10.74 14.94
N MET A 39 2.79 11.16 14.00
CA MET A 39 2.73 10.64 12.65
C MET A 39 2.96 9.14 12.79
N GLY A 40 1.87 8.36 12.68
CA GLY A 40 1.94 6.91 12.82
C GLY A 40 3.02 6.41 11.86
N VAL A 41 4.03 5.74 12.40
CA VAL A 41 5.07 5.15 11.57
C VAL A 41 4.40 4.05 10.74
N PRO A 42 4.46 4.12 9.39
CA PRO A 42 3.89 3.08 8.56
C PRO A 42 4.50 1.73 8.92
N VAL A 43 3.66 0.71 9.15
CA VAL A 43 4.08 -0.65 9.48
C VAL A 43 4.03 -1.55 8.23
N GLY A 44 4.68 -2.72 8.30
CA GLY A 44 4.73 -3.69 7.19
C GLY A 44 5.57 -3.22 6.01
N ALA A 45 5.31 -3.78 4.82
CA ALA A 45 6.07 -3.57 3.58
C ALA A 45 5.93 -2.17 2.95
N SER A 46 5.50 -1.17 3.72
CA SER A 46 5.33 0.19 3.23
C SER A 46 6.66 0.82 2.79
N PRO A 47 6.68 1.56 1.66
CA PRO A 47 7.88 2.28 1.21
C PRO A 47 8.23 3.47 2.10
N LEU A 48 7.32 3.82 3.03
CA LEU A 48 7.53 4.85 4.04
C LEU A 48 7.98 4.26 5.40
N ASN A 49 8.05 2.93 5.51
CA ASN A 49 8.58 2.25 6.68
C ASN A 49 10.11 2.12 6.53
N THR A 50 10.86 2.74 7.43
CA THR A 50 12.34 2.64 7.51
C THR A 50 12.82 1.47 8.38
N GLY A 51 11.90 0.76 9.04
CA GLY A 51 12.19 -0.42 9.82
C GLY A 51 12.47 -1.66 8.97
N LYS A 52 12.84 -2.75 9.65
CA LYS A 52 13.26 -4.04 9.07
C LYS A 52 12.28 -4.65 8.05
N LEU A 53 10.98 -4.44 8.24
CA LEU A 53 9.93 -4.98 7.37
C LEU A 53 9.52 -4.01 6.24
N GLY A 54 10.12 -2.82 6.20
CA GLY A 54 9.76 -1.78 5.24
C GLY A 54 10.49 -1.90 3.90
N THR A 55 9.96 -1.21 2.89
CA THR A 55 10.53 -1.19 1.52
C THR A 55 11.17 0.15 1.16
N SER A 56 11.49 0.99 2.16
CA SER A 56 12.11 2.30 1.96
C SER A 56 13.45 2.23 1.22
N LYS A 57 14.30 1.23 1.49
CA LYS A 57 15.56 1.03 0.75
C LYS A 57 15.31 0.78 -0.75
N LEU A 58 14.30 -0.03 -1.08
CA LEU A 58 13.89 -0.24 -2.48
C LEU A 58 13.41 1.08 -3.12
N LEU A 59 12.60 1.86 -2.41
CA LEU A 59 12.17 3.18 -2.88
C LEU A 59 13.36 4.10 -3.18
N TYR A 60 14.36 4.15 -2.28
CA TYR A 60 15.56 4.97 -2.48
C TYR A 60 16.36 4.53 -3.71
N MET A 61 16.58 3.22 -3.88
CA MET A 61 17.29 2.68 -5.05
C MET A 61 16.56 2.97 -6.36
N LEU A 62 15.22 2.87 -6.37
CA LEU A 62 14.42 3.21 -7.54
C LEU A 62 14.49 4.70 -7.86
N LYS A 63 14.40 5.58 -6.84
CA LYS A 63 14.52 7.03 -7.02
C LYS A 63 15.88 7.43 -7.55
N GLU A 64 16.95 6.85 -7.00
CA GLU A 64 18.32 7.10 -7.45
C GLU A 64 18.51 6.70 -8.91
N ARG A 65 17.93 5.56 -9.33
CA ARG A 65 18.08 5.05 -10.70
C ARG A 65 17.19 5.73 -11.73
N PHE A 66 15.95 6.07 -11.38
CA PHE A 66 14.93 6.49 -12.34
C PHE A 66 14.44 7.94 -12.18
N GLY A 67 14.72 8.59 -11.05
CA GLY A 67 14.33 9.97 -10.78
C GLY A 67 12.83 10.17 -10.49
N ASP A 68 11.95 9.83 -11.43
CA ASP A 68 10.48 9.98 -11.28
C ASP A 68 9.85 8.71 -10.69
N VAL A 69 9.99 8.55 -9.37
CA VAL A 69 9.37 7.45 -8.61
C VAL A 69 8.42 8.00 -7.57
N ARG A 70 7.15 7.60 -7.67
CA ARG A 70 6.05 8.10 -6.85
C ARG A 70 5.49 7.00 -5.96
N VAL A 71 5.33 7.31 -4.68
CA VAL A 71 4.63 6.42 -3.74
C VAL A 71 3.12 6.57 -3.98
N VAL A 72 2.48 5.48 -4.39
CA VAL A 72 1.04 5.43 -4.62
C VAL A 72 0.34 5.15 -3.29
N ARG A 73 -0.38 6.16 -2.77
CA ARG A 73 -1.30 6.01 -1.62
C ARG A 73 -2.74 5.76 -2.05
N ASP A 74 -3.07 6.21 -3.26
CA ASP A 74 -4.39 6.16 -3.88
C ASP A 74 -4.22 6.13 -5.40
N TRP A 75 -4.85 5.16 -6.06
CA TRP A 75 -4.66 4.93 -7.49
C TRP A 75 -5.35 6.00 -8.35
N ILE A 76 -6.42 6.61 -7.87
CA ILE A 76 -7.15 7.66 -8.60
C ILE A 76 -6.26 8.90 -8.71
N THR A 77 -5.68 9.32 -7.59
CA THR A 77 -4.73 10.44 -7.54
C THR A 77 -3.47 10.15 -8.36
N ALA A 78 -2.93 8.94 -8.23
CA ALA A 78 -1.76 8.53 -9.01
C ALA A 78 -2.03 8.62 -10.52
N ASN A 79 -3.16 8.08 -10.99
CA ASN A 79 -3.57 8.17 -12.38
C ASN A 79 -3.66 9.62 -12.86
N LYS A 80 -4.26 10.53 -12.08
CA LYS A 80 -4.36 11.96 -12.44
C LYS A 80 -3.00 12.66 -12.51
N SER A 81 -2.05 12.24 -11.69
CA SER A 81 -0.73 12.90 -11.60
C SER A 81 0.22 12.53 -12.74
N VAL A 82 -0.01 11.41 -13.43
CA VAL A 82 0.86 10.91 -14.49
C VAL A 82 0.27 11.25 -15.87
N GLY A 83 1.07 11.91 -16.69
CA GLY A 83 0.78 12.24 -18.07
C GLY A 83 1.06 11.08 -19.03
N ALA A 84 1.11 11.36 -20.33
CA ALA A 84 1.55 10.38 -21.32
C ALA A 84 3.04 10.04 -21.11
N CYS A 85 3.41 8.77 -21.26
CA CYS A 85 4.78 8.33 -21.05
C CYS A 85 5.19 7.19 -22.00
N ASP A 86 6.49 6.94 -22.16
CA ASP A 86 6.93 5.81 -23.01
C ASP A 86 6.88 4.50 -22.22
N LYS A 87 7.42 4.50 -21.00
CA LYS A 87 7.52 3.32 -20.14
C LYS A 87 6.99 3.61 -18.74
N LEU A 88 6.14 2.71 -18.25
CA LEU A 88 5.61 2.71 -16.90
C LEU A 88 6.05 1.43 -16.17
N LEU A 89 6.63 1.57 -14.97
CA LEU A 89 6.89 0.46 -14.07
C LEU A 89 5.96 0.57 -12.86
N ILE A 90 5.08 -0.41 -12.69
CA ILE A 90 4.24 -0.56 -11.50
C ILE A 90 4.91 -1.56 -10.56
N VAL A 91 5.21 -1.14 -9.33
CA VAL A 91 5.83 -1.96 -8.30
C VAL A 91 4.81 -2.20 -7.18
N VAL A 92 4.46 -3.46 -6.94
CA VAL A 92 3.54 -3.89 -5.87
C VAL A 92 4.27 -4.85 -4.96
N VAL A 93 4.36 -4.52 -3.66
CA VAL A 93 5.05 -5.34 -2.66
C VAL A 93 4.11 -5.61 -1.49
N SER A 94 3.98 -6.89 -1.14
CA SER A 94 3.16 -7.44 -0.04
C SER A 94 1.84 -6.69 0.14
N PRO A 95 0.94 -6.73 -0.86
CA PRO A 95 -0.37 -6.09 -0.72
C PRO A 95 -1.16 -6.76 0.42
N GLU A 96 -1.47 -6.00 1.47
CA GLU A 96 -2.20 -6.49 2.64
C GLU A 96 -3.72 -6.65 2.40
N LYS A 97 -4.23 -6.04 1.32
CA LYS A 97 -5.65 -6.04 0.97
C LYS A 97 -5.84 -6.24 -0.54
N PRO A 98 -6.94 -6.89 -0.97
CA PRO A 98 -7.31 -6.93 -2.38
C PRO A 98 -7.55 -5.53 -2.96
N PHE A 99 -7.19 -5.35 -4.23
CA PHE A 99 -7.48 -4.13 -4.98
C PHE A 99 -8.96 -4.05 -5.33
N THR A 100 -9.55 -2.87 -5.18
CA THR A 100 -10.95 -2.61 -5.53
C THR A 100 -11.12 -2.40 -7.03
N GLU A 101 -12.34 -2.53 -7.55
CA GLU A 101 -12.61 -2.23 -8.98
C GLU A 101 -12.17 -0.81 -9.37
N LYS A 102 -12.34 0.18 -8.48
CA LYS A 102 -11.89 1.55 -8.71
C LYS A 102 -10.37 1.68 -8.83
N ASP A 103 -9.63 0.89 -8.04
CA ASP A 103 -8.18 0.81 -8.15
C ASP A 103 -7.79 0.21 -9.51
N LEU A 104 -8.43 -0.90 -9.89
CA LEU A 104 -8.17 -1.59 -11.16
C LEU A 104 -8.46 -0.70 -12.38
N ASP A 105 -9.57 0.04 -12.38
CA ASP A 105 -9.90 0.98 -13.45
C ASP A 105 -8.88 2.12 -13.55
N SER A 106 -8.41 2.62 -12.40
CA SER A 106 -7.36 3.65 -12.35
C SER A 106 -6.02 3.12 -12.85
N ILE A 107 -5.66 1.89 -12.51
CA ILE A 107 -4.46 1.20 -12.99
C ILE A 107 -4.52 0.97 -14.50
N LYS A 108 -5.65 0.47 -15.03
CA LYS A 108 -5.86 0.30 -16.48
C LYS A 108 -5.80 1.63 -17.24
N SER A 109 -6.43 2.67 -16.68
CA SER A 109 -6.39 4.00 -17.27
C SER A 109 -4.97 4.56 -17.30
N LEU A 110 -4.21 4.35 -16.22
CA LEU A 110 -2.82 4.75 -16.13
C LEU A 110 -1.93 3.97 -17.12
N SER A 111 -2.12 2.65 -17.24
CA SER A 111 -1.32 1.83 -18.17
C SER A 111 -1.53 2.23 -19.63
N ARG A 112 -2.76 2.60 -20.01
CA ARG A 112 -3.11 3.07 -21.37
C ARG A 112 -2.49 4.42 -21.74
N LYS A 113 -2.02 5.20 -20.77
CA LYS A 113 -1.32 6.46 -21.04
C LYS A 113 0.11 6.25 -21.51
N CYS A 114 0.63 5.02 -21.39
CA CYS A 114 2.01 4.73 -21.71
C CYS A 114 2.15 3.61 -22.73
N ASN A 115 3.17 3.70 -23.59
CA ASN A 115 3.37 2.73 -24.67
C ASN A 115 3.70 1.33 -24.12
N THR A 116 4.51 1.27 -23.08
CA THR A 116 4.93 0.02 -22.42
C THR A 116 4.63 0.08 -20.93
N THR A 117 3.97 -0.96 -20.41
CA THR A 117 3.76 -1.14 -18.97
C THR A 117 4.46 -2.41 -18.49
N LEU A 118 5.32 -2.26 -17.49
CA LEU A 118 6.02 -3.33 -16.78
C LEU A 118 5.45 -3.46 -15.38
N LEU A 119 5.30 -4.69 -14.90
CA LEU A 119 4.89 -4.99 -13.53
C LEU A 119 6.01 -5.71 -12.79
N PHE A 120 6.31 -5.22 -11.59
CA PHE A 120 7.11 -5.93 -10.61
C PHE A 120 6.23 -6.23 -9.40
N ILE A 121 5.98 -7.52 -9.15
CA ILE A 121 5.12 -7.98 -8.07
C ILE A 121 5.92 -8.88 -7.13
N ALA A 122 5.88 -8.54 -5.85
CA ALA A 122 6.30 -9.41 -4.77
C ALA A 122 5.09 -9.57 -3.82
N ASP A 123 4.35 -10.66 -3.96
CA ASP A 123 3.08 -10.91 -3.25
C ASP A 123 3.04 -12.34 -2.73
N GLU A 124 2.72 -12.52 -1.45
CA GLU A 124 2.61 -13.82 -0.79
C GLU A 124 1.14 -14.29 -0.69
N THR A 125 0.17 -13.38 -0.90
CA THR A 125 -1.26 -13.59 -0.62
C THR A 125 -2.08 -13.87 -1.88
N GLY A 126 -1.59 -13.45 -3.04
CA GLY A 126 -2.31 -13.50 -4.31
C GLY A 126 -3.28 -12.33 -4.53
N HIS A 127 -3.30 -11.32 -3.64
CA HIS A 127 -4.12 -10.12 -3.81
C HIS A 127 -3.79 -9.31 -5.07
N SER A 128 -2.57 -9.43 -5.59
CA SER A 128 -2.12 -8.79 -6.84
C SER A 128 -2.67 -9.44 -8.12
N ASN A 129 -3.26 -10.64 -8.03
CA ASN A 129 -3.79 -11.35 -9.21
C ASN A 129 -4.85 -10.55 -9.96
N THR A 130 -5.66 -9.76 -9.25
CA THR A 130 -6.66 -8.91 -9.88
C THR A 130 -6.03 -7.85 -10.78
N ILE A 131 -4.84 -7.35 -10.45
CA ILE A 131 -4.08 -6.43 -11.31
C ILE A 131 -3.52 -7.18 -12.53
N LEU A 132 -2.92 -8.35 -12.32
CA LEU A 132 -2.35 -9.17 -13.40
C LEU A 132 -3.41 -9.48 -14.46
N GLU A 133 -4.57 -9.98 -14.02
CA GLU A 133 -5.71 -10.30 -14.88
C GLU A 133 -6.27 -9.04 -15.56
N SER A 134 -6.41 -7.95 -14.81
CA SER A 134 -6.89 -6.65 -15.29
C SER A 134 -6.04 -6.08 -16.43
N LEU A 135 -4.73 -6.31 -16.39
CA LEU A 135 -3.77 -5.86 -17.40
C LEU A 135 -3.47 -6.92 -18.48
N GLY A 136 -4.10 -8.09 -18.41
CA GLY A 136 -3.98 -9.15 -19.41
C GLY A 136 -2.72 -10.01 -19.28
N PHE A 137 -2.03 -10.00 -18.13
CA PHE A 137 -0.93 -10.91 -17.87
C PHE A 137 -1.44 -12.33 -17.62
N SER A 138 -0.84 -13.32 -18.26
CA SER A 138 -1.20 -14.75 -18.13
C SER A 138 -0.52 -15.45 -16.93
N VAL A 139 -0.02 -14.68 -15.98
CA VAL A 139 0.68 -15.15 -14.77
C VAL A 139 -0.24 -14.95 -13.56
N ARG A 140 -0.18 -15.88 -12.60
CA ARG A 140 -0.89 -15.78 -11.32
C ARG A 140 0.04 -16.15 -10.17
N VAL A 141 -0.14 -15.46 -9.06
CA VAL A 141 0.49 -15.74 -7.76
C VAL A 141 -0.39 -16.72 -6.99
N ASP A 142 0.16 -17.86 -6.60
CA ASP A 142 -0.51 -18.82 -5.73
C ASP A 142 0.07 -18.76 -4.31
N GLY A 143 -0.64 -18.08 -3.40
CA GLY A 143 -0.24 -17.96 -2.00
C GLY A 143 -0.35 -19.24 -1.16
N ARG A 144 -0.85 -20.35 -1.73
CA ARG A 144 -0.99 -21.64 -1.03
C ARG A 144 0.16 -22.61 -1.32
N LEU A 145 0.96 -22.32 -2.33
CA LEU A 145 2.01 -23.21 -2.80
C LEU A 145 3.34 -22.91 -2.09
N LEU A 146 3.44 -23.38 -0.84
CA LEU A 146 4.72 -23.52 -0.15
C LEU A 146 5.39 -24.81 -0.64
N LEU A 147 6.31 -24.72 -1.59
CA LEU A 147 7.04 -25.91 -2.02
C LEU A 147 8.05 -26.31 -0.96
N LYS A 148 7.86 -27.53 -0.44
CA LYS A 148 8.84 -28.25 0.38
C LYS A 148 10.00 -28.65 -0.52
N LEU A 149 11.11 -27.91 -0.49
CA LEU A 149 12.37 -28.44 -0.99
C LEU A 149 12.84 -29.48 0.04
N SER A 150 12.54 -30.76 -0.23
CA SER A 150 13.31 -31.84 0.38
C SER A 150 14.72 -31.72 -0.18
N GLN A 151 15.60 -30.98 0.50
CA GLN A 151 17.03 -31.16 0.30
C GLN A 151 17.31 -32.64 0.59
N ALA A 152 17.44 -33.43 -0.47
CA ALA A 152 17.93 -34.80 -0.38
C ALA A 152 19.40 -34.71 0.05
N GLN A 153 19.64 -34.58 1.36
CA GLN A 153 20.83 -35.06 2.09
C GLN A 153 20.90 -34.67 3.58
N THR A 154 19.91 -33.99 4.16
CA THR A 154 19.88 -33.76 5.62
C THR A 154 18.46 -33.95 6.19
N PRO A 155 18.19 -35.03 6.96
CA PRO A 155 16.92 -35.16 7.66
C PRO A 155 16.85 -34.07 8.74
N GLY A 156 15.94 -33.11 8.59
CA GLY A 156 15.60 -32.13 9.63
C GLY A 156 15.55 -30.67 9.19
N ASN A 157 16.07 -30.29 8.02
CA ASN A 157 16.06 -28.89 7.58
C ASN A 157 15.10 -28.70 6.40
N THR A 158 13.86 -28.30 6.70
CA THR A 158 12.83 -28.05 5.69
C THR A 158 12.69 -26.54 5.50
N SER A 159 13.16 -26.02 4.37
CA SER A 159 12.97 -24.62 3.99
C SER A 159 11.84 -24.52 2.96
N TYR A 160 10.88 -23.62 3.22
CA TYR A 160 9.75 -23.36 2.32
C TYR A 160 10.03 -22.10 1.50
N PHE A 161 9.93 -22.21 0.18
CA PHE A 161 10.09 -21.08 -0.74
C PHE A 161 8.83 -20.93 -1.59
N LEU A 162 8.44 -19.69 -1.87
CA LEU A 162 7.37 -19.38 -2.82
C LEU A 162 7.94 -19.48 -4.24
N LYS A 163 7.13 -19.78 -5.26
CA LYS A 163 7.55 -19.74 -6.67
C LYS A 163 6.57 -18.92 -7.50
N ALA A 164 7.11 -18.20 -8.48
CA ALA A 164 6.34 -17.63 -9.58
C ALA A 164 6.57 -18.47 -10.84
N PHE A 165 5.47 -18.80 -11.55
CA PHE A 165 5.52 -19.48 -12.85
C PHE A 165 5.24 -18.48 -13.96
N PHE A 166 6.13 -18.41 -14.94
CA PHE A 166 5.98 -17.58 -16.12
C PHE A 166 5.61 -18.46 -17.30
N ASN A 167 4.48 -18.18 -17.94
CA ASN A 167 4.11 -18.79 -19.21
C ASN A 167 4.24 -17.74 -20.31
N TYR A 168 5.11 -18.01 -21.29
CA TYR A 168 5.38 -17.09 -22.38
C TYR A 168 4.60 -17.49 -23.65
N PRO A 169 4.17 -16.53 -24.49
CA PRO A 169 3.63 -16.84 -25.81
C PRO A 169 4.66 -17.64 -26.63
N GLY A 170 4.26 -18.82 -27.11
CA GLY A 170 5.16 -19.78 -27.78
C GLY A 170 5.37 -21.10 -27.02
N GLY A 171 4.74 -21.26 -25.84
CA GLY A 171 4.70 -22.54 -25.11
C GLY A 171 5.89 -22.79 -24.19
N TYR A 172 6.75 -21.79 -24.00
CA TYR A 172 7.84 -21.84 -23.03
C TYR A 172 7.32 -21.45 -21.64
N SER A 173 7.77 -22.18 -20.62
CA SER A 173 7.52 -21.84 -19.22
C SER A 173 8.83 -21.76 -18.44
N ASP A 174 8.88 -20.85 -17.48
CA ASP A 174 10.02 -20.67 -16.57
C ASP A 174 9.54 -20.57 -15.11
N GLU A 175 10.43 -20.91 -14.18
CA GLU A 175 10.16 -20.86 -12.73
C GLU A 175 11.16 -19.97 -12.00
N LEU A 176 10.65 -19.05 -11.18
CA LEU A 176 11.46 -18.23 -10.28
C LEU A 176 11.17 -18.61 -8.83
N TYR A 177 12.23 -19.00 -8.11
CA TYR A 177 12.20 -19.19 -6.67
C TYR A 177 12.14 -17.81 -6.00
N LEU A 178 11.03 -17.52 -5.32
CA LEU A 178 10.86 -16.35 -4.48
C LEU A 178 11.38 -16.72 -3.09
N ASP A 179 12.55 -16.17 -2.76
CA ASP A 179 13.06 -16.25 -1.39
C ASP A 179 12.09 -15.54 -0.45
N LYS A 180 11.85 -16.15 0.72
CA LYS A 180 11.07 -15.49 1.77
C LYS A 180 11.84 -14.24 2.15
N ALA A 181 11.21 -13.08 2.13
CA ALA A 181 11.84 -11.86 2.62
C ALA A 181 12.10 -11.98 4.14
N SER A 182 13.26 -12.55 4.47
CA SER A 182 13.95 -12.62 5.76
C SER A 182 13.36 -13.49 6.88
N PHE A 183 14.17 -14.46 7.33
CA PHE A 183 14.39 -14.68 8.77
C PHE A 183 15.49 -13.69 9.16
N ILE A 184 15.19 -12.68 9.97
CA ILE A 184 16.22 -11.81 10.53
C ILE A 184 16.78 -12.55 11.72
N GLU A 185 17.94 -13.16 11.54
CA GLU A 185 18.76 -13.64 12.64
C GLU A 185 19.08 -12.45 13.55
N SER A 186 18.68 -12.54 14.82
CA SER A 186 19.13 -11.60 15.84
C SER A 186 20.60 -11.90 16.13
N THR A 187 21.52 -11.17 15.51
CA THR A 187 22.87 -11.07 16.07
C THR A 187 22.78 -10.17 17.29
N ASN A 188 22.81 -10.78 18.46
CA ASN A 188 23.16 -10.09 19.70
C ASN A 188 24.60 -9.61 19.57
N GLU A 189 24.80 -8.30 19.62
CA GLU A 189 25.99 -7.65 20.18
C GLU A 189 25.52 -6.60 21.19
#